data_AF-A0A2G5CIX6-F1
#
_entry.id   AF-A0A2G5CIX6-F1
#
_cell.length_a   1.000
_cell.length_b   1.000
_cell.length_c   1.000
_cell.angle_alpha   90.00
_cell.angle_beta   90.00
_cell.angle_gamma   90.00
#
_symmetry.space_group_name_H-M   'P 1'
#
loop_
_entity.id
_entity.type
_entity.pdbx_description
1 polymer ?
#
loop_
_entity_poly.entity_id
_entity_poly.type
_entity_poly.pdbx_seq_one_letter_code
_entity_poly.pdbx_strand_id
1 'polypeptide(L)'
;MNRCNRMECIWLWSLEDENEELNGSQYQCWLQTLERIEIHECGILYTLFKGIPTPTCPSILPFFSLKELIIMKCHNLKNVISSSWLLQLLQNLEVIIVQHFDELEELIGDDEEEESRNNETPITIPRLKDLKFWNLPKLKRIWRGVMICNSLEMVDIRNCSELKRLPQFKGAEQSTPPTSLKAIEGSREWWDLLEWDPAFPQNILQPFFYEWDPTYASK
;
A
#
# COMPACT_ATOMS: atom_id res chain seq x y z
N MET A 1 -0.72 -19.22 -17.88
CA MET A 1 -0.05 -19.39 -16.58
C MET A 1 1.46 -19.22 -16.77
N ASN A 2 1.94 -17.97 -16.79
CA ASN A 2 3.38 -17.72 -16.80
C ASN A 2 3.87 -17.86 -15.36
N ARG A 3 4.46 -19.01 -15.04
CA ARG A 3 5.14 -19.24 -13.77
C ARG A 3 6.43 -18.41 -13.79
N CYS A 4 6.40 -17.25 -13.14
CA CYS A 4 7.56 -16.40 -13.01
C CYS A 4 8.49 -17.00 -11.95
N ASN A 5 9.39 -17.90 -12.37
CA ASN A 5 10.22 -18.70 -11.46
C ASN A 5 11.59 -18.05 -11.16
N ARG A 6 11.78 -16.75 -11.44
CA ARG A 6 13.05 -16.04 -11.18
C ARG A 6 12.91 -14.60 -10.67
N MET A 7 11.71 -14.02 -10.60
CA MET A 7 11.56 -12.65 -10.12
C MET A 7 11.35 -12.64 -8.61
N GLU A 8 12.44 -12.42 -7.88
CA GLU A 8 12.42 -12.21 -6.44
C GLU A 8 11.76 -10.84 -6.09
N CYS A 9 11.94 -9.84 -6.96
CA CYS A 9 11.20 -8.57 -6.97
C CYS A 9 10.77 -8.14 -8.39
N ILE A 10 9.73 -7.30 -8.51
CA ILE A 10 9.28 -6.75 -9.82
C ILE A 10 10.26 -5.70 -10.33
N TRP A 11 10.77 -4.88 -9.41
CA TRP A 11 11.70 -3.82 -9.73
C TRP A 11 12.75 -3.67 -8.63
N LEU A 12 14.03 -3.71 -9.04
CA LEU A 12 15.19 -3.53 -8.18
C LEU A 12 15.95 -2.30 -8.67
N TRP A 13 16.15 -1.32 -7.79
CA TRP A 13 17.13 -0.26 -8.01
C TRP A 13 18.50 -0.74 -7.55
N SER A 14 19.48 -0.84 -8.46
CA SER A 14 20.86 -1.18 -8.13
C SER A 14 21.74 0.08 -8.18
N LEU A 15 22.62 0.26 -7.18
CA LEU A 15 23.62 1.33 -7.16
C LEU A 15 24.78 1.08 -8.14
N GLU A 16 24.88 -0.13 -8.72
CA GLU A 16 25.91 -0.45 -9.72
C GLU A 16 25.63 0.20 -11.09
N ASP A 17 24.41 0.70 -11.32
CA ASP A 17 24.03 1.43 -12.53
C ASP A 17 24.59 2.88 -12.59
N GLU A 18 25.35 3.33 -11.58
CA GLU A 18 25.93 4.68 -11.52
C GLU A 18 27.25 4.86 -12.31
N ASN A 19 27.87 3.76 -12.78
CA ASN A 19 29.19 3.80 -13.44
C ASN A 19 29.17 3.78 -14.98
N GLU A 20 28.02 3.73 -15.63
CA GLU A 20 27.94 3.94 -17.09
C GLU A 20 27.61 5.41 -17.35
N GLU A 21 28.51 6.13 -18.04
CA GLU A 21 28.23 7.46 -18.59
C GLU A 21 26.96 7.39 -19.44
N LEU A 22 25.84 7.84 -18.86
CA LEU A 22 24.50 7.72 -19.44
C LEU A 22 24.36 8.62 -20.67
N ASN A 23 24.63 8.07 -21.84
CA ASN A 23 24.14 8.63 -23.10
C ASN A 23 22.61 8.62 -23.07
N GLY A 24 22.01 9.80 -23.08
CA GLY A 24 20.61 10.09 -22.76
C GLY A 24 19.54 9.57 -23.74
N SER A 25 19.51 8.27 -24.05
CA SER A 25 18.35 7.66 -24.70
C SER A 25 18.25 6.16 -24.38
N GLN A 26 17.06 5.73 -23.95
CA GLN A 26 16.50 4.36 -24.10
C GLN A 26 16.32 3.45 -22.85
N TYR A 27 16.08 3.99 -21.67
CA TYR A 27 15.29 3.23 -20.68
C TYR A 27 13.86 3.75 -20.65
N GLN A 28 13.07 3.34 -21.66
CA GLN A 28 11.62 3.45 -21.58
C GLN A 28 11.16 2.37 -20.60
N CYS A 29 11.15 2.71 -19.31
CA CYS A 29 10.65 1.81 -18.29
C CYS A 29 9.18 1.48 -18.60
N TRP A 30 8.85 0.22 -18.83
CA TRP A 30 7.47 -0.25 -19.02
C TRP A 30 6.55 0.12 -17.85
N LEU A 31 7.13 0.42 -16.68
CA LEU A 31 6.45 1.00 -15.51
C LEU A 31 5.79 2.36 -15.80
N GLN A 32 6.21 3.07 -16.85
CA GLN A 32 5.64 4.35 -17.31
C GLN A 32 4.26 4.23 -17.91
N THR A 33 3.90 3.05 -18.44
CA THR A 33 2.59 2.79 -19.05
C THR A 33 1.80 1.75 -18.28
N LEU A 34 2.43 1.08 -17.32
CA LEU A 34 1.80 0.04 -16.54
C LEU A 34 0.81 0.66 -15.55
N GLU A 35 -0.48 0.49 -15.84
CA GLU A 35 -1.54 1.00 -14.97
C GLU A 35 -2.02 -0.03 -13.94
N ARG A 36 -1.78 -1.33 -14.16
CA ARG A 36 -2.26 -2.40 -13.28
C ARG A 36 -1.18 -3.45 -13.06
N ILE A 37 -0.89 -3.74 -11.80
CA ILE A 37 -0.12 -4.90 -11.36
C ILE A 37 -1.05 -5.84 -10.64
N GLU A 38 -1.07 -7.09 -11.08
CA GLU A 38 -1.87 -8.14 -10.48
C GLU A 38 -1.04 -9.42 -10.36
N ILE A 39 -0.81 -9.88 -9.13
CA ILE A 39 0.03 -11.05 -8.83
C ILE A 39 -0.75 -12.04 -7.97
N HIS A 40 -0.70 -13.30 -8.39
CA HIS A 40 -1.38 -14.42 -7.76
C HIS A 40 -0.41 -15.56 -7.51
N GLU A 41 -0.45 -16.14 -6.31
CA GLU A 41 0.20 -17.42 -5.98
C GLU A 41 1.71 -17.44 -6.33
N CYS A 42 2.38 -16.29 -6.20
CA CYS A 42 3.80 -16.16 -6.50
C CYS A 42 4.64 -16.51 -5.27
N GLY A 43 5.14 -17.73 -5.23
CA GLY A 43 5.87 -18.25 -4.08
C GLY A 43 7.30 -17.76 -3.90
N ILE A 44 7.89 -17.07 -4.88
CA ILE A 44 9.27 -16.59 -4.78
C ILE A 44 9.38 -15.08 -4.57
N LEU A 45 8.26 -14.36 -4.67
CA LEU A 45 8.22 -12.91 -4.56
C LEU A 45 8.41 -12.51 -3.10
N TYR A 46 9.50 -11.79 -2.78
CA TYR A 46 9.76 -11.30 -1.42
C TYR A 46 9.31 -9.85 -1.23
N THR A 47 9.33 -9.04 -2.29
CA THR A 47 8.79 -7.67 -2.37
C THR A 47 8.46 -7.31 -3.82
N LEU A 48 7.61 -6.31 -4.07
CA LEU A 48 7.42 -5.78 -5.42
C LEU A 48 8.55 -4.85 -5.83
N PHE A 49 8.90 -3.91 -4.95
CA PHE A 49 9.78 -2.79 -5.25
C PHE A 49 10.88 -2.73 -4.19
N LYS A 50 12.14 -2.81 -4.63
CA LYS A 50 13.32 -2.72 -3.75
C LYS A 50 14.28 -1.64 -4.23
N GLY A 51 14.88 -0.93 -3.26
CA GLY A 51 15.94 0.06 -3.47
C GLY A 51 15.42 1.50 -3.52
N ILE A 52 16.35 2.45 -3.51
CA ILE A 52 16.06 3.89 -3.45
C ILE A 52 16.66 4.54 -4.70
N PRO A 53 15.85 5.16 -5.59
CA PRO A 53 16.39 5.97 -6.67
C PRO A 53 17.19 7.12 -6.08
N THR A 54 18.46 7.26 -6.45
CA THR A 54 19.25 8.39 -5.97
C THR A 54 18.60 9.71 -6.44
N PRO A 55 18.52 10.74 -5.59
CA PRO A 55 17.81 11.99 -5.87
C PRO A 55 18.38 12.77 -7.08
N THR A 56 19.52 12.33 -7.61
CA THR A 56 20.18 12.80 -8.83
C THR A 56 19.49 12.35 -10.13
N CYS A 57 18.48 11.49 -10.08
CA CYS A 57 17.72 11.05 -11.25
C CYS A 57 16.31 11.70 -11.33
N PRO A 58 16.20 12.99 -11.74
CA PRO A 58 14.91 13.66 -11.92
C PRO A 58 14.06 13.03 -13.04
N SER A 59 14.67 12.20 -13.89
CA SER A 59 14.06 11.45 -15.00
C SER A 59 13.33 10.17 -14.58
N ILE A 60 13.17 9.87 -13.29
CA ILE A 60 12.35 8.73 -12.80
C ILE A 60 11.16 9.19 -11.95
N LEU A 61 11.19 10.44 -11.49
CA LEU A 61 10.24 10.99 -10.53
C LEU A 61 8.76 10.99 -10.98
N PRO A 62 8.40 11.17 -12.27
CA PRO A 62 6.98 11.18 -12.69
C PRO A 62 6.47 9.87 -13.34
N PHE A 63 7.23 8.78 -13.28
CA PHE A 63 7.12 7.68 -14.26
C PHE A 63 6.36 6.43 -13.81
N PHE A 64 5.52 6.51 -12.78
CA PHE A 64 4.61 5.42 -12.43
C PHE A 64 3.17 5.81 -12.74
N SER A 65 2.65 5.24 -13.83
CA SER A 65 1.23 5.35 -14.22
C SER A 65 0.35 4.32 -13.51
N LEU A 66 0.91 3.63 -12.50
CA LEU A 66 0.23 2.57 -11.77
C LEU A 66 -0.98 3.14 -11.03
N LYS A 67 -2.15 2.59 -11.34
CA LYS A 67 -3.45 2.89 -10.74
C LYS A 67 -3.94 1.75 -9.86
N GLU A 68 -3.66 0.52 -10.23
CA GLU A 68 -4.19 -0.66 -9.53
C GLU A 68 -3.06 -1.59 -9.10
N LEU A 69 -3.05 -1.93 -7.81
CA LEU A 69 -2.15 -2.92 -7.24
C LEU A 69 -2.94 -4.02 -6.54
N ILE A 70 -2.89 -5.23 -7.10
CA ILE A 70 -3.62 -6.41 -6.62
C ILE A 70 -2.64 -7.55 -6.35
N ILE A 71 -2.64 -8.09 -5.13
CA ILE A 71 -1.68 -9.14 -4.74
C ILE A 71 -2.38 -10.17 -3.88
N MET A 72 -2.24 -11.44 -4.25
CA MET A 72 -2.94 -12.53 -3.58
C MET A 72 -2.06 -13.76 -3.41
N LYS A 73 -2.10 -14.38 -2.22
CA LYS A 73 -1.50 -15.69 -1.91
C LYS A 73 0.01 -15.80 -2.20
N CYS A 74 0.81 -14.77 -1.93
CA CYS A 74 2.27 -14.80 -2.14
C CYS A 74 3.01 -15.06 -0.82
N HIS A 75 3.19 -16.33 -0.45
CA HIS A 75 3.59 -16.74 0.91
C HIS A 75 4.99 -16.29 1.38
N ASN A 76 5.91 -15.96 0.47
CA ASN A 76 7.27 -15.50 0.84
C ASN A 76 7.40 -13.96 0.90
N LEU A 77 6.32 -13.23 0.66
CA LEU A 77 6.32 -11.78 0.67
C LEU A 77 6.36 -11.27 2.12
N LYS A 78 7.42 -10.54 2.50
CA LYS A 78 7.54 -9.94 3.85
C LYS A 78 6.86 -8.58 3.94
N ASN A 79 6.94 -7.80 2.86
CA ASN A 79 6.29 -6.52 2.69
C ASN A 79 5.93 -6.36 1.21
N VAL A 80 4.87 -5.62 0.92
CA VAL A 80 4.44 -5.35 -0.45
C VAL A 80 5.37 -4.32 -1.11
N ILE A 81 5.79 -3.32 -0.32
CA ILE A 81 6.70 -2.27 -0.75
C ILE A 81 7.79 -2.15 0.31
N SER A 82 9.07 -2.27 -0.09
CA SER A 82 10.22 -2.23 0.83
C SER A 82 10.81 -0.83 1.04
N SER A 83 10.14 0.21 0.54
CA SER A 83 10.53 1.60 0.78
C SER A 83 9.34 2.56 0.73
N SER A 84 9.18 3.36 1.79
CA SER A 84 8.24 4.49 1.86
C SER A 84 8.42 5.51 0.74
N TRP A 85 9.66 5.72 0.29
CA TRP A 85 9.97 6.62 -0.81
C TRP A 85 9.37 6.14 -2.14
N LEU A 86 9.38 4.83 -2.39
CA LEU A 86 8.79 4.25 -3.59
C LEU A 86 7.27 4.43 -3.61
N LEU A 87 6.61 4.34 -2.44
CA LEU A 87 5.19 4.65 -2.35
C LEU A 87 4.89 6.10 -2.74
N GLN A 88 5.77 7.05 -2.41
CA GLN A 88 5.61 8.45 -2.83
C GLN A 88 5.72 8.63 -4.35
N LEU A 89 6.28 7.68 -5.09
CA LEU A 89 6.30 7.72 -6.56
C LEU A 89 4.97 7.22 -7.16
N LEU A 90 4.18 6.45 -6.41
CA LEU A 90 2.89 5.88 -6.84
C LEU A 90 1.73 6.87 -6.64
N GLN A 91 1.91 8.14 -7.04
CA GLN A 91 0.90 9.21 -6.85
C GLN A 91 -0.40 8.98 -7.64
N ASN A 92 -0.35 8.11 -8.65
CA ASN A 92 -1.50 7.73 -9.49
C ASN A 92 -2.28 6.53 -8.96
N LEU A 93 -1.85 5.93 -7.85
CA LEU A 93 -2.47 4.72 -7.32
C LEU A 93 -3.88 5.02 -6.83
N GLU A 94 -4.86 4.34 -7.41
CA GLU A 94 -6.29 4.47 -7.13
C GLU A 94 -6.81 3.27 -6.32
N VAL A 95 -6.23 2.08 -6.49
CA VAL A 95 -6.74 0.84 -5.89
C VAL A 95 -5.59 0.01 -5.33
N ILE A 96 -5.71 -0.40 -4.07
CA ILE A 96 -4.85 -1.40 -3.42
C ILE A 96 -5.71 -2.55 -2.91
N ILE A 97 -5.38 -3.77 -3.36
CA ILE A 97 -6.04 -5.00 -2.93
C ILE A 97 -4.97 -6.01 -2.51
N VAL A 98 -4.98 -6.43 -1.25
CA VAL A 98 -4.07 -7.46 -0.74
C VAL A 98 -4.84 -8.54 -0.01
N GLN A 99 -4.63 -9.80 -0.40
CA GLN A 99 -5.44 -10.90 0.11
C GLN A 99 -4.66 -12.18 0.37
N HIS A 100 -5.08 -12.94 1.39
CA HIS A 100 -4.57 -14.27 1.71
C HIS A 100 -3.06 -14.29 1.99
N PHE A 101 -2.64 -13.59 3.04
CA PHE A 101 -1.27 -13.65 3.56
C PHE A 101 -1.28 -13.95 5.04
N ASP A 102 -0.74 -15.10 5.41
CA ASP A 102 -0.76 -15.58 6.80
C ASP A 102 0.31 -14.91 7.68
N GLU A 103 1.40 -14.42 7.07
CA GLU A 103 2.60 -13.92 7.76
C GLU A 103 2.89 -12.43 7.52
N LEU A 104 2.06 -11.73 6.74
CA LEU A 104 2.29 -10.32 6.41
C LEU A 104 1.98 -9.42 7.62
N GLU A 105 3.00 -8.84 8.24
CA GLU A 105 2.83 -7.96 9.41
C GLU A 105 2.66 -6.47 9.04
N GLU A 106 3.36 -6.03 7.99
CA GLU A 106 3.37 -4.65 7.53
C GLU A 106 3.24 -4.63 6.00
N LEU A 107 2.34 -3.80 5.46
CA LEU A 107 2.21 -3.67 4.01
C LEU A 107 3.45 -2.99 3.41
N ILE A 108 3.93 -1.95 4.09
CA ILE A 108 5.06 -1.14 3.66
C ILE A 108 6.13 -1.25 4.74
N GLY A 109 7.27 -1.83 4.36
CA GLY A 109 8.48 -1.84 5.18
C GLY A 109 9.51 -0.86 4.62
N ASP A 110 10.46 -0.44 5.44
CA ASP A 110 11.75 0.06 4.96
C ASP A 110 12.76 -1.06 5.25
N ASP A 111 13.52 -1.49 4.23
CA ASP A 111 14.57 -2.49 4.44
C ASP A 111 15.63 -1.96 5.43
N GLU A 112 16.06 -2.87 6.32
CA GLU A 112 16.91 -2.65 7.49
C GLU A 112 18.31 -2.12 7.12
N GLU A 113 18.46 -0.80 7.07
CA GLU A 113 19.75 -0.09 7.31
C GLU A 113 19.57 1.34 7.84
N GLU A 114 18.33 1.80 8.04
CA GLU A 114 18.01 3.11 8.62
C GLU A 114 17.12 3.00 9.87
N GLU A 115 17.56 2.24 10.87
CA GLU A 115 17.03 2.39 12.24
C GLU A 115 17.24 3.80 12.82
N SER A 116 17.99 4.66 12.11
CA SER A 116 18.35 6.02 12.53
C SER A 116 17.47 7.13 11.95
N ARG A 117 16.61 6.84 10.97
CA ARG A 117 15.59 7.80 10.55
C ARG A 117 14.29 7.43 11.22
N ASN A 118 13.90 8.25 12.19
CA ASN A 118 12.50 8.36 12.61
C ASN A 118 11.70 8.75 11.35
N ASN A 119 11.33 7.78 10.51
CA ASN A 119 10.49 7.97 9.33
C ASN A 119 9.03 8.13 9.80
N GLU A 120 8.83 9.14 10.64
CA GLU A 120 7.56 9.74 11.01
C GLU A 120 7.06 10.66 9.89
N THR A 121 7.78 10.75 8.77
CA THR A 121 7.40 11.55 7.61
C THR A 121 6.06 11.03 7.07
N PRO A 122 5.02 11.89 7.03
CA PRO A 122 3.74 11.48 6.47
C PRO A 122 3.88 11.20 4.98
N ILE A 123 3.37 10.06 4.53
CA ILE A 123 3.29 9.72 3.11
C ILE A 123 1.91 10.11 2.61
N THR A 124 1.84 10.74 1.43
CA THR A 124 0.57 11.11 0.80
C THR A 124 0.35 10.28 -0.46
N ILE A 125 -0.80 9.60 -0.54
CA ILE A 125 -1.30 8.92 -1.74
C ILE A 125 -2.61 9.61 -2.14
N PRO A 126 -2.56 10.68 -2.92
CA PRO A 126 -3.68 11.61 -3.05
C PRO A 126 -4.85 11.04 -3.85
N ARG A 127 -4.61 10.06 -4.74
CA ARG A 127 -5.61 9.49 -5.65
C ARG A 127 -6.16 8.14 -5.22
N LEU A 128 -5.72 7.60 -4.08
CA LEU A 128 -6.20 6.32 -3.60
C LEU A 128 -7.70 6.41 -3.27
N LYS A 129 -8.51 5.58 -3.92
CA LYS A 129 -9.96 5.48 -3.78
C LYS A 129 -10.35 4.22 -3.00
N ASP A 130 -9.77 3.08 -3.35
CA ASP A 130 -10.14 1.79 -2.78
C ASP A 130 -8.97 1.12 -2.08
N LEU A 131 -9.18 0.74 -0.82
CA LEU A 131 -8.23 -0.04 -0.03
C LEU A 131 -8.93 -1.29 0.51
N LYS A 132 -8.49 -2.47 0.05
CA LYS A 132 -9.14 -3.75 0.39
C LYS A 132 -8.13 -4.77 0.90
N PHE A 133 -8.33 -5.25 2.12
CA PHE A 133 -7.47 -6.20 2.79
C PHE A 133 -8.27 -7.39 3.29
N TRP A 134 -8.03 -8.57 2.74
CA TRP A 134 -8.81 -9.77 3.07
C TRP A 134 -7.92 -10.93 3.51
N ASN A 135 -8.23 -11.58 4.63
CA ASN A 135 -7.50 -12.73 5.16
C ASN A 135 -6.01 -12.40 5.36
N LEU A 136 -5.73 -11.38 6.19
CA LEU A 136 -4.39 -10.97 6.60
C LEU A 136 -4.31 -11.01 8.14
N PRO A 137 -4.34 -12.21 8.77
CA PRO A 137 -4.54 -12.34 10.21
C PRO A 137 -3.45 -11.65 11.06
N LYS A 138 -2.21 -11.60 10.56
CA LYS A 138 -1.06 -10.99 11.25
C LYS A 138 -0.77 -9.55 10.85
N LEU A 139 -1.57 -8.93 9.98
CA LEU A 139 -1.33 -7.55 9.54
C LEU A 139 -1.58 -6.60 10.70
N LYS A 140 -0.52 -5.99 11.23
CA LYS A 140 -0.59 -5.07 12.38
C LYS A 140 -0.79 -3.63 11.95
N ARG A 141 -0.16 -3.24 10.84
CA ARG A 141 -0.18 -1.86 10.32
C ARG A 141 0.03 -1.83 8.81
N ILE A 142 -0.43 -0.75 8.19
CA ILE A 142 -0.20 -0.48 6.75
C ILE A 142 1.19 0.12 6.56
N TRP A 143 1.51 1.12 7.38
CA TRP A 143 2.76 1.85 7.38
C TRP A 143 3.15 2.20 8.82
N ARG A 144 4.45 2.34 9.10
CA ARG A 144 4.94 2.73 10.43
C ARG A 144 4.61 4.16 10.81
N GLY A 145 4.61 5.06 9.83
CA GLY A 145 4.26 6.48 10.00
C GLY A 145 2.80 6.76 9.63
N VAL A 146 2.53 8.03 9.33
CA VAL A 146 1.20 8.50 8.91
C VAL A 146 1.03 8.33 7.41
N MET A 147 -0.07 7.71 6.99
CA MET A 147 -0.49 7.65 5.58
C MET A 147 -1.69 8.56 5.37
N ILE A 148 -1.60 9.48 4.40
CA ILE A 148 -2.65 10.46 4.09
C ILE A 148 -3.30 10.10 2.75
N CYS A 149 -4.59 9.81 2.76
CA CYS A 149 -5.38 9.45 1.57
C CYS A 149 -6.59 10.39 1.41
N ASN A 150 -6.46 11.39 0.53
CA ASN A 150 -7.45 12.46 0.39
C ASN A 150 -8.66 12.10 -0.47
N SER A 151 -8.52 11.12 -1.38
CA SER A 151 -9.58 10.72 -2.31
C SER A 151 -10.21 9.38 -1.96
N LEU A 152 -10.00 8.90 -0.73
CA LEU A 152 -10.43 7.57 -0.34
C LEU A 152 -11.96 7.51 -0.33
N GLU A 153 -12.51 6.51 -1.01
CA GLU A 153 -13.93 6.25 -1.16
C GLU A 153 -14.35 5.01 -0.37
N MET A 154 -13.54 3.96 -0.40
CA MET A 154 -13.86 2.66 0.16
C MET A 154 -12.68 2.08 0.95
N VAL A 155 -12.97 1.61 2.17
CA VAL A 155 -12.09 0.74 2.94
C VAL A 155 -12.82 -0.57 3.19
N ASP A 156 -12.19 -1.70 2.91
CA ASP A 156 -12.81 -3.02 3.08
C ASP A 156 -11.83 -3.98 3.76
N ILE A 157 -12.04 -4.26 5.03
CA ILE A 157 -11.14 -5.03 5.89
C ILE A 157 -11.85 -6.29 6.36
N ARG A 158 -11.40 -7.46 5.89
CA ARG A 158 -12.01 -8.76 6.23
C ARG A 158 -10.96 -9.70 6.78
N ASN A 159 -11.23 -10.30 7.94
CA ASN A 159 -10.32 -11.26 8.56
C ASN A 159 -8.88 -10.72 8.74
N CYS A 160 -8.76 -9.48 9.20
CA CYS A 160 -7.49 -8.80 9.51
C CYS A 160 -7.50 -8.32 10.98
N SER A 161 -7.62 -9.27 11.91
CA SER A 161 -7.90 -8.99 13.34
C SER A 161 -6.80 -8.21 14.06
N GLU A 162 -5.54 -8.31 13.61
CA GLU A 162 -4.42 -7.59 14.22
C GLU A 162 -4.27 -6.14 13.73
N LEU A 163 -5.04 -5.72 12.71
CA LEU A 163 -4.89 -4.38 12.12
C LEU A 163 -5.47 -3.34 13.06
N LYS A 164 -4.60 -2.58 13.74
CA LYS A 164 -5.03 -1.64 14.78
C LYS A 164 -5.28 -0.22 14.31
N ARG A 165 -4.74 0.18 13.16
CA ARG A 165 -4.77 1.57 12.69
C ARG A 165 -5.14 1.67 11.22
N LEU A 166 -6.01 2.63 10.92
CA LEU A 166 -6.38 3.02 9.56
C LEU A 166 -5.45 4.14 9.05
N PRO A 167 -5.37 4.36 7.73
CA PRO A 167 -4.76 5.58 7.18
C PRO A 167 -5.45 6.81 7.74
N GLN A 168 -4.71 7.92 7.86
CA GLN A 168 -5.32 9.21 8.18
C GLN A 168 -6.09 9.74 6.98
N PHE A 169 -7.32 10.10 7.25
CA PHE A 169 -8.24 10.69 6.31
C PHE A 169 -8.17 12.21 6.47
N LYS A 170 -7.51 12.94 5.57
CA LYS A 170 -7.54 14.42 5.62
C LYS A 170 -8.61 14.95 4.67
N GLY A 171 -9.69 15.48 5.24
CA GLY A 171 -10.56 16.44 4.54
C GLY A 171 -9.84 17.79 4.36
N ALA A 172 -10.49 18.73 3.64
CA ALA A 172 -9.97 20.09 3.45
C ALA A 172 -9.69 20.82 4.78
N GLU A 173 -10.35 20.41 5.86
CA GLU A 173 -10.06 20.82 7.24
C GLU A 173 -9.82 19.60 8.13
N GLN A 174 -8.83 19.71 9.03
CA GLN A 174 -8.25 18.63 9.87
C GLN A 174 -9.24 17.92 10.83
N SER A 175 -10.51 18.29 10.81
CA SER A 175 -11.56 17.80 11.70
C SER A 175 -12.78 17.22 10.96
N THR A 176 -12.69 17.07 9.63
CA THR A 176 -13.79 16.56 8.79
C THR A 176 -13.37 15.30 8.05
N PRO A 177 -14.26 14.31 7.90
CA PRO A 177 -13.97 13.15 7.07
C PRO A 177 -13.80 13.58 5.60
N PRO A 178 -13.08 12.81 4.77
CA PRO A 178 -12.98 13.08 3.35
C PRO A 178 -14.37 13.11 2.75
N THR A 179 -14.66 14.12 1.95
CA THR A 179 -15.93 14.24 1.24
C THR A 179 -16.15 13.09 0.24
N SER A 180 -15.07 12.40 -0.15
CA SER A 180 -15.10 11.24 -1.03
C SER A 180 -15.46 9.95 -0.32
N LEU A 181 -15.33 9.86 1.02
CA LEU A 181 -15.48 8.62 1.76
C LEU A 181 -16.95 8.17 1.73
N LYS A 182 -17.19 6.96 1.24
CA LYS A 182 -18.52 6.37 1.07
C LYS A 182 -18.78 5.27 2.08
N ALA A 183 -17.81 4.38 2.27
CA ALA A 183 -17.98 3.23 3.14
C ALA A 183 -16.66 2.70 3.73
N ILE A 184 -16.75 2.21 4.95
CA ILE A 184 -15.75 1.39 5.62
C ILE A 184 -16.44 0.08 6.00
N GLU A 185 -16.03 -1.01 5.38
CA GLU A 185 -16.54 -2.36 5.65
C GLU A 185 -15.55 -3.15 6.51
N GLY A 186 -16.08 -3.86 7.49
CA GLY A 186 -15.29 -4.82 8.27
C GLY A 186 -16.10 -5.47 9.38
N SER A 187 -15.47 -6.35 10.18
CA SER A 187 -16.16 -6.95 11.33
C SER A 187 -16.36 -5.94 12.44
N ARG A 188 -17.44 -6.10 13.21
CA ARG A 188 -17.71 -5.26 14.39
C ARG A 188 -16.59 -5.33 15.44
N GLU A 189 -16.09 -6.54 15.68
CA GLU A 189 -14.98 -6.77 16.62
C GLU A 189 -13.74 -5.97 16.22
N TRP A 190 -13.37 -5.99 14.94
CA TRP A 190 -12.23 -5.21 14.43
C TRP A 190 -12.47 -3.71 14.62
N TRP A 191 -13.65 -3.21 14.24
CA TRP A 191 -14.00 -1.79 14.35
C TRP A 191 -13.92 -1.25 15.77
N ASP A 192 -14.36 -2.02 16.75
CA ASP A 192 -14.38 -1.63 18.16
C ASP A 192 -12.98 -1.72 18.82
N LEU A 193 -12.05 -2.50 18.25
CA LEU A 193 -10.67 -2.66 18.72
C LEU A 193 -9.66 -1.71 18.05
N LEU A 194 -10.08 -0.92 17.07
CA LEU A 194 -9.23 0.06 16.40
C LEU A 194 -8.66 1.09 17.39
N GLU A 195 -7.37 1.37 17.26
CA GLU A 195 -6.68 2.47 17.92
C GLU A 195 -6.96 3.77 17.16
N TRP A 196 -7.84 4.61 17.71
CA TRP A 196 -8.23 5.87 17.09
C TRP A 196 -7.26 7.00 17.40
N ASP A 197 -6.96 7.81 16.39
CA ASP A 197 -6.21 9.06 16.56
C ASP A 197 -7.09 10.07 17.32
N PRO A 198 -6.59 10.75 18.37
CA PRO A 198 -7.35 11.80 19.05
C PRO A 198 -7.86 12.92 18.13
N ALA A 199 -7.16 13.19 17.02
CA ALA A 199 -7.60 14.15 16.00
C ALA A 199 -8.73 13.60 15.12
N PHE A 200 -8.91 12.28 15.06
CA PHE A 200 -9.89 11.62 14.21
C PHE A 200 -10.57 10.43 14.93
N PRO A 201 -11.42 10.71 15.94
CA PRO A 201 -12.08 9.69 16.74
C PRO A 201 -13.14 8.88 15.98
N GLN A 202 -13.41 7.66 16.46
CA GLN A 202 -14.35 6.69 15.89
C GLN A 202 -15.71 7.28 15.50
N ASN A 203 -16.26 8.17 16.33
CA ASN A 203 -17.58 8.76 16.13
C ASN A 203 -17.68 9.59 14.83
N ILE A 204 -16.56 10.11 14.32
CA ILE A 204 -16.52 10.84 13.04
C ILE A 204 -16.73 9.87 11.87
N LEU A 205 -16.15 8.68 11.95
CA LEU A 205 -16.25 7.67 10.90
C LEU A 205 -17.42 6.70 11.06
N GLN A 206 -18.03 6.64 12.25
CA GLN A 206 -19.13 5.73 12.56
C GLN A 206 -20.28 5.75 11.52
N PRO A 207 -20.69 6.90 10.94
CA PRO A 207 -21.74 6.91 9.90
C PRO A 207 -21.35 6.22 8.59
N PHE A 208 -20.05 6.02 8.33
CA PHE A 208 -19.53 5.37 7.13
C PHE A 208 -19.25 3.88 7.37
N PHE A 209 -19.33 3.40 8.61
CA PHE A 209 -19.03 2.00 8.93
C PHE A 209 -20.22 1.09 8.65
N TYR A 210 -19.96 0.03 7.88
CA TYR A 210 -20.90 -1.05 7.60
C TYR A 210 -20.30 -2.37 8.07
N GLU A 211 -21.02 -3.09 8.91
CA GLU A 211 -20.58 -4.40 9.36
C GLU A 211 -20.66 -5.41 8.20
N TRP A 212 -19.53 -6.05 7.91
CA TRP A 212 -19.45 -7.11 6.92
C TRP A 212 -20.14 -8.37 7.46
N ASP A 213 -21.25 -8.77 6.85
CA ASP A 213 -21.97 -10.00 7.19
C ASP A 213 -21.51 -11.16 6.27
N PRO A 214 -20.80 -12.17 6.80
CA PRO A 214 -20.33 -13.31 6.00
C PRO A 214 -21.48 -14.18 5.46
N THR A 215 -22.72 -14.04 5.95
CA THR A 215 -23.87 -14.83 5.47
C THR A 215 -24.30 -14.45 4.05
N TYR A 216 -23.94 -13.26 3.56
CA TYR A 216 -24.22 -12.83 2.18
C TYR A 216 -23.10 -13.14 1.19
N ALA A 217 -21.98 -13.74 1.63
CA ALA A 217 -20.81 -14.01 0.80
C ALA A 217 -20.92 -15.28 -0.09
N SER A 218 -22.11 -15.89 -0.19
CA SER A 218 -22.35 -17.11 -0.96
C SER A 218 -23.39 -16.90 -2.07
N LYS A 219 -23.03 -16.14 -3.11
CA LYS A 219 -23.59 -16.27 -4.46
C LYS A 219 -22.56 -15.96 -5.53
#